data_AF-A0A451A2D2-F1
#
_entry.id   AF-A0A451A2D2-F1
#
_cell.length_a   1.000
_cell.length_b   1.000
_cell.length_c   1.000
_cell.angle_alpha   90.00
_cell.angle_beta   90.00
_cell.angle_gamma   90.00
#
_symmetry.space_group_name_H-M   'P 1'
#
loop_
_entity.id
_entity.type
_entity.pdbx_description
1 polymer ?
#
loop_
_entity_poly.entity_id
_entity_poly.type
_entity_poly.pdbx_seq_one_letter_code
_entity_poly.pdbx_strand_id
1 'polypeptide(L)'
;MLEEVRNFARQNDDVHIVEERWVHGSLEQPLVLKHFLSDSRVDGAVALGIIERGETKHGLIMANAVINAIVGLQLEFMKPIGVGIIGPEIFPSQIPSRIKAHALAAIEAVMGILRQNTTI
;
A
#
# COMPACT_ATOMS: atom_id res chain seq x y z
N MET A 1 -5.64 -1.23 -9.89
CA MET A 1 -5.26 -1.59 -8.51
C MET A 1 -6.31 -1.10 -7.52
N LEU A 2 -6.56 0.21 -7.42
CA LEU A 2 -7.57 0.75 -6.50
C LEU A 2 -8.94 0.08 -6.62
N GLU A 3 -9.41 -0.18 -7.84
CA GLU A 3 -10.70 -0.85 -8.04
C GLU A 3 -10.75 -2.27 -7.46
N GLU A 4 -9.63 -2.99 -7.44
CA GLU A 4 -9.56 -4.32 -6.84
C GLU A 4 -9.66 -4.23 -5.31
N VAL A 5 -9.04 -3.22 -4.69
CA VAL A 5 -9.17 -2.95 -3.25
C VAL A 5 -10.60 -2.53 -2.90
N ARG A 6 -11.23 -1.69 -3.73
CA ARG A 6 -12.66 -1.33 -3.56
C ARG A 6 -13.56 -2.55 -3.69
N ASN A 7 -13.32 -3.42 -4.66
CA ASN A 7 -14.08 -4.66 -4.82
C ASN A 7 -13.90 -5.58 -3.62
N PHE A 8 -12.68 -5.72 -3.10
CA PHE A 8 -12.42 -6.45 -1.87
C PHE A 8 -13.24 -5.89 -0.70
N ALA A 9 -13.20 -4.57 -0.49
CA ALA A 9 -13.97 -3.93 0.58
C ALA A 9 -15.49 -4.12 0.41
N ARG A 10 -16.03 -4.02 -0.81
CA ARG A 10 -17.45 -4.28 -1.09
C ARG A 10 -17.89 -5.72 -0.80
N GLN A 11 -16.95 -6.67 -0.80
CA GLN A 11 -17.21 -8.09 -0.57
C GLN A 11 -16.98 -8.51 0.89
N ASN A 12 -16.49 -7.61 1.74
CA ASN A 12 -16.14 -7.89 3.13
C ASN A 12 -16.78 -6.81 4.03
N ASP A 13 -17.84 -7.16 4.74
CA ASP A 13 -18.60 -6.21 5.57
C ASP A 13 -17.78 -5.59 6.72
N ASP A 14 -16.70 -6.26 7.14
CA ASP A 14 -15.77 -5.80 8.17
C ASP A 14 -14.71 -4.81 7.64
N VAL A 15 -14.75 -4.47 6.35
CA VAL A 15 -13.76 -3.61 5.69
C VAL A 15 -14.41 -2.30 5.25
N HIS A 16 -13.98 -1.19 5.83
CA HIS A 16 -14.46 0.14 5.49
C HIS A 16 -13.33 1.04 4.99
N ILE A 17 -13.48 1.60 3.79
CA ILE A 17 -12.53 2.58 3.26
C ILE A 17 -12.86 3.95 3.87
N VAL A 18 -12.03 4.40 4.80
CA VAL A 18 -12.17 5.69 5.49
C VAL A 18 -11.84 6.85 4.55
N GLU A 19 -10.76 6.73 3.78
CA GLU A 19 -10.33 7.74 2.83
C GLU A 19 -9.49 7.14 1.70
N GLU A 20 -9.51 7.79 0.53
CA GLU A 20 -8.64 7.48 -0.60
C GLU A 20 -7.96 8.77 -1.08
N ARG A 21 -6.65 8.74 -1.30
CA ARG A 21 -5.91 9.91 -1.78
C ARG A 21 -4.89 9.56 -2.85
N TRP A 22 -5.05 10.20 -4.00
CA TRP A 22 -4.09 10.12 -5.10
C TRP A 22 -2.89 11.02 -4.81
N VAL A 23 -1.72 10.54 -5.20
CA VAL A 23 -0.45 11.26 -5.11
C VAL A 23 0.26 11.24 -6.46
N HIS A 24 1.24 12.12 -6.66
CA HIS A 24 1.97 12.24 -7.92
C HIS A 24 2.80 10.99 -8.24
N GLY A 25 3.44 10.39 -7.23
CA GLY A 25 4.12 9.10 -7.36
C GLY A 25 4.35 8.39 -6.03
N SER A 26 5.10 7.28 -6.07
CA SER A 26 5.38 6.49 -4.86
C SER A 26 6.18 7.25 -3.81
N LEU A 27 6.96 8.27 -4.20
CA LEU A 27 7.78 9.05 -3.29
C LEU A 27 6.96 9.86 -2.28
N GLU A 28 5.76 10.30 -2.66
CA GLU A 28 4.87 11.09 -1.79
C GLU A 28 4.02 10.21 -0.86
N GLN A 29 3.97 8.89 -1.09
CA GLN A 29 3.12 7.98 -0.32
C GLN A 29 3.41 8.00 1.18
N PRO A 30 4.67 7.97 1.66
CA PRO A 30 4.96 8.01 3.10
C PRO A 30 4.38 9.24 3.80
N LEU A 31 4.39 10.42 3.16
CA LEU A 31 3.83 11.63 3.76
C LEU A 31 2.31 11.53 3.94
N VAL A 32 1.61 11.04 2.91
CA VAL A 32 0.16 10.86 2.98
C VAL A 32 -0.22 9.73 3.95
N LEU A 33 0.53 8.64 3.96
CA LEU A 33 0.33 7.54 4.91
C LEU A 33 0.51 8.03 6.36
N LYS A 34 1.53 8.84 6.65
CA LYS A 34 1.70 9.41 7.99
C LYS A 34 0.47 10.23 8.43
N HIS A 35 -0.07 11.03 7.52
CA HIS A 35 -1.28 11.79 7.79
C HIS A 35 -2.49 10.87 8.05
N PHE A 36 -2.69 9.83 7.25
CA PHE A 36 -3.77 8.86 7.45
C PHE A 36 -3.64 8.09 8.75
N LEU A 37 -2.44 7.59 9.07
CA LEU A 37 -2.22 6.80 10.27
C LEU A 37 -2.37 7.61 11.57
N SER A 38 -2.26 8.94 11.50
CA SER A 38 -2.52 9.85 12.61
C SER A 38 -4.03 10.00 12.90
N ASP A 39 -4.91 9.62 11.98
CA ASP A 39 -6.35 9.60 12.19
C ASP A 39 -6.75 8.38 13.03
N SER A 40 -7.49 8.60 14.12
CA SER A 40 -7.96 7.54 15.01
C SER A 40 -9.00 6.62 14.38
N ARG A 41 -9.63 7.03 13.27
CA ARG A 41 -10.61 6.23 12.52
C ARG A 41 -9.94 5.22 11.58
N VAL A 42 -8.63 5.32 11.37
CA VAL A 42 -7.87 4.48 10.42
C VAL A 42 -7.14 3.39 11.19
N ASP A 43 -7.51 2.13 11.00
CA ASP A 43 -6.86 0.98 11.66
C ASP A 43 -5.63 0.48 10.89
N GLY A 44 -5.57 0.73 9.59
CA GLY A 44 -4.48 0.36 8.71
C GLY A 44 -4.60 1.06 7.36
N ALA A 45 -3.59 0.93 6.50
CA ALA A 45 -3.58 1.60 5.21
C ALA A 45 -3.08 0.68 4.09
N VAL A 46 -3.37 1.03 2.83
CA VAL A 46 -2.84 0.34 1.65
C VAL A 46 -2.14 1.34 0.74
N ALA A 47 -0.89 1.06 0.40
CA ALA A 47 -0.09 1.85 -0.53
C ALA A 47 -0.04 1.13 -1.88
N LEU A 48 -0.66 1.71 -2.90
CA LEU A 48 -0.72 1.15 -4.26
C LEU A 48 0.12 1.98 -5.21
N GLY A 49 0.90 1.34 -6.08
CA GLY A 49 1.75 2.08 -7.01
C GLY A 49 2.51 1.20 -7.97
N ILE A 50 3.23 1.84 -8.88
CA ILE A 50 4.12 1.17 -9.83
C ILE A 50 5.40 2.00 -9.90
N ILE A 51 6.54 1.33 -9.79
CA ILE A 51 7.86 1.92 -9.99
C ILE A 51 8.49 1.20 -11.19
N GLU A 52 8.32 1.81 -12.35
CA GLU A 52 8.81 1.28 -13.63
C GLU A 52 10.34 1.31 -13.72
N ARG A 53 10.87 0.45 -14.60
CA ARG A 53 12.29 0.48 -14.95
C ARG A 53 12.62 1.73 -15.75
N GLY A 54 13.49 2.57 -15.20
CA GLY A 54 14.17 3.64 -15.94
C GLY A 54 15.53 3.21 -16.49
N GLU A 55 16.26 4.18 -17.04
CA GLU A 55 17.62 3.99 -17.56
C GLU A 55 18.70 4.04 -16.46
N THR A 56 18.34 4.51 -15.26
CA THR A 56 19.25 4.69 -14.14
C THR A 56 18.75 3.96 -12.89
N LYS A 57 19.62 3.84 -11.88
CA LYS A 57 19.28 3.25 -10.58
C LYS A 57 18.31 4.11 -9.73
N HIS A 58 17.83 5.24 -10.25
CA HIS A 58 16.97 6.16 -9.50
C HIS A 58 15.72 5.46 -8.94
N GLY A 59 15.02 4.67 -9.76
CA GLY A 59 13.83 3.94 -9.33
C GLY A 59 14.10 2.95 -8.19
N LEU A 60 15.26 2.28 -8.20
CA LEU A 60 15.67 1.36 -7.14
C LEU A 60 15.97 2.08 -5.82
N ILE A 61 16.73 3.17 -5.88
CA ILE A 61 17.06 3.98 -4.68
C ILE A 61 15.80 4.60 -4.10
N MET A 62 14.93 5.16 -4.95
CA MET A 62 13.65 5.75 -4.55
C MET A 62 12.74 4.69 -3.91
N ALA A 63 12.58 3.51 -4.52
CA ALA A 63 11.76 2.43 -3.97
C ALA A 63 12.24 2.01 -2.58
N ASN A 64 13.55 1.84 -2.39
CA ASN A 64 14.11 1.50 -1.08
C ASN A 64 13.81 2.57 -0.03
N ALA A 65 13.94 3.86 -0.39
CA ALA A 65 13.60 4.96 0.51
C ALA A 65 12.10 4.95 0.91
N VAL A 66 11.21 4.73 -0.07
CA VAL A 66 9.76 4.65 0.15
C VAL A 66 9.40 3.46 1.05
N ILE A 67 9.89 2.27 0.74
CA ILE A 67 9.60 1.06 1.52
C ILE A 67 10.11 1.19 2.96
N ASN A 68 11.33 1.70 3.15
CA ASN A 68 11.89 1.92 4.48
C ASN A 68 11.05 2.94 5.28
N ALA A 69 10.60 4.02 4.65
CA ALA A 69 9.72 4.98 5.31
C ALA A 69 8.36 4.38 5.68
N ILE A 70 7.76 3.57 4.79
CA ILE A 70 6.51 2.85 5.07
C ILE A 70 6.67 1.92 6.27
N VAL A 71 7.74 1.11 6.31
CA VAL A 71 8.03 0.23 7.44
C VAL A 71 8.21 1.03 8.73
N GLY A 72 8.93 2.17 8.68
CA GLY A 72 9.08 3.07 9.81
C GLY A 72 7.74 3.59 10.34
N LEU A 73 6.82 3.97 9.45
CA LEU A 73 5.47 4.42 9.83
C LEU A 73 4.64 3.30 10.48
N GLN A 74 4.74 2.05 9.99
CA GLN A 74 4.05 0.93 10.63
C GLN A 74 4.51 0.76 12.09
N LEU A 75 5.81 0.87 12.34
CA LEU A 75 6.39 0.72 13.67
C LEU A 75 6.10 1.95 14.56
N GLU A 76 6.08 3.16 13.99
CA GLU A 76 5.77 4.41 14.71
C GLU A 76 4.31 4.42 15.19
N PHE A 77 3.37 4.08 14.31
CA PHE A 77 1.93 4.18 14.59
C PHE A 77 1.30 2.88 15.06
N MET A 78 2.04 1.76 15.03
CA MET A 78 1.54 0.42 15.34
C MET A 78 0.30 0.03 14.53
N LYS A 79 0.25 0.46 13.27
CA LYS A 79 -0.84 0.19 12.32
C LYS A 79 -0.28 -0.45 11.05
N PRO A 80 -0.86 -1.57 10.57
CA PRO A 80 -0.35 -2.24 9.38
C PRO A 80 -0.54 -1.40 8.11
N ILE A 81 0.44 -1.45 7.21
CA ILE A 81 0.38 -0.86 5.87
C ILE A 81 0.65 -1.95 4.83
N GLY A 82 -0.37 -2.26 4.03
CA GLY A 82 -0.25 -3.17 2.90
C GLY A 82 0.44 -2.51 1.72
N VAL A 83 1.51 -3.11 1.21
CA VAL A 83 2.26 -2.56 0.08
C VAL A 83 1.90 -3.29 -1.21
N GLY A 84 1.09 -2.64 -2.04
CA GLY A 84 0.79 -3.03 -3.42
C GLY A 84 1.56 -2.16 -4.41
N ILE A 85 2.83 -1.89 -4.15
CA ILE A 85 3.72 -1.18 -5.08
C ILE A 85 4.42 -2.22 -5.95
N ILE A 86 4.21 -2.17 -7.27
CA ILE A 86 4.82 -3.09 -8.22
C ILE A 86 6.17 -2.51 -8.69
N GLY A 87 7.26 -3.23 -8.45
CA GLY A 87 8.64 -2.79 -8.78
C GLY A 87 9.59 -2.90 -7.58
N PRO A 88 10.75 -2.25 -7.61
CA PRO A 88 11.28 -1.42 -8.71
C PRO A 88 11.69 -2.27 -9.93
N GLU A 89 12.03 -1.60 -11.04
CA GLU A 89 12.61 -2.20 -12.25
C GLU A 89 11.67 -3.13 -13.04
N ILE A 90 10.36 -2.98 -12.87
CA ILE A 90 9.39 -3.71 -13.69
C ILE A 90 9.33 -3.14 -15.11
N PHE A 91 9.26 -4.02 -16.12
CA PHE A 91 8.98 -3.59 -17.49
C PHE A 91 7.48 -3.34 -17.70
N PRO A 92 7.08 -2.37 -18.54
CA PRO A 92 5.67 -2.08 -18.83
C PRO A 92 4.84 -3.31 -19.23
N SER A 93 5.44 -4.24 -19.98
CA SER A 93 4.80 -5.49 -20.42
C SER A 93 4.43 -6.44 -19.29
N GLN A 94 5.04 -6.31 -18.11
CA GLN A 94 4.80 -7.18 -16.96
C GLN A 94 3.77 -6.62 -15.97
N ILE A 95 3.39 -5.34 -16.11
CA ILE A 95 2.47 -4.65 -15.20
C ILE A 95 1.04 -5.24 -15.25
N PRO A 96 0.42 -5.46 -16.44
CA PRO A 96 -1.01 -5.81 -16.51
C PRO A 96 -1.35 -7.09 -15.73
N SER A 97 -0.50 -8.12 -15.80
CA SER A 97 -0.70 -9.40 -15.11
C SER A 97 -0.49 -9.33 -13.59
N ARG A 98 0.11 -8.25 -13.08
CA ARG A 98 0.46 -8.09 -11.66
C ARG A 98 -0.48 -7.17 -10.90
N ILE A 99 -1.19 -6.29 -11.61
CA ILE A 99 -2.11 -5.28 -11.04
C ILE A 99 -3.07 -5.89 -10.01
N LYS A 100 -3.78 -6.97 -10.39
CA LYS A 100 -4.80 -7.57 -9.52
C LYS A 100 -4.17 -8.25 -8.32
N ALA A 101 -3.20 -9.14 -8.56
CA ALA A 101 -2.55 -9.90 -7.50
C ALA A 101 -1.90 -9.01 -6.43
N HIS A 102 -1.21 -7.93 -6.81
CA HIS A 102 -0.54 -7.06 -5.84
C HIS A 102 -1.53 -6.16 -5.08
N ALA A 103 -2.61 -5.73 -5.73
CA ALA A 103 -3.65 -4.95 -5.05
C ALA A 103 -4.36 -5.80 -3.98
N LEU A 104 -4.73 -7.04 -4.30
CA LEU A 104 -5.38 -7.97 -3.37
C LEU A 104 -4.42 -8.38 -2.24
N ALA A 105 -3.18 -8.77 -2.56
CA ALA A 105 -2.21 -9.15 -1.54
C ALA A 105 -1.94 -8.02 -0.52
N ALA A 106 -1.97 -6.76 -0.96
CA ALA A 106 -1.75 -5.61 -0.08
C ALA A 106 -2.89 -5.46 0.94
N ILE A 107 -4.15 -5.50 0.52
CA ILE A 107 -5.29 -5.40 1.45
C ILE A 107 -5.43 -6.67 2.31
N GLU A 108 -5.18 -7.85 1.75
CA GLU A 108 -5.21 -9.12 2.48
C GLU A 108 -4.17 -9.15 3.61
N ALA A 109 -2.97 -8.61 3.40
CA ALA A 109 -1.94 -8.53 4.44
C ALA A 109 -2.37 -7.63 5.61
N VAL A 110 -2.99 -6.48 5.32
CA VAL A 110 -3.55 -5.58 6.35
C VAL A 110 -4.64 -6.28 7.14
N MET A 111 -5.61 -6.89 6.45
CA MET A 111 -6.71 -7.57 7.10
C MET A 111 -6.26 -8.82 7.88
N GLY A 112 -5.23 -9.51 7.41
CA GLY A 112 -4.64 -10.64 8.13
C GLY A 112 -4.14 -10.24 9.52
N ILE A 113 -3.47 -9.08 9.63
CA ILE A 113 -2.99 -8.55 10.91
C ILE A 113 -4.18 -8.04 11.76
N LEU A 114 -5.06 -7.22 11.18
CA LEU A 114 -6.17 -6.61 11.92
C LEU A 114 -7.15 -7.66 12.48
N ARG A 115 -7.45 -8.71 11.71
CA ARG A 115 -8.34 -9.81 12.16
C ARG A 115 -7.70 -10.68 13.24
N GLN A 116 -6.38 -10.82 13.26
CA GLN A 116 -5.66 -11.57 14.31
C GLN A 116 -5.63 -10.81 15.65
N ASN A 117 -5.55 -9.48 15.60
CA ASN A 117 -5.49 -8.64 16.80
C ASN A 117 -6.79 -8.61 17.62
N THR A 118 -7.92 -9.09 17.08
CA THR A 118 -9.21 -9.15 17.78
C THR A 118 -9.37 -10.39 18.69
N THR A 119 -8.39 -11.29 18.73
CA THR A 119 -8.49 -12.58 19.45
C THR A 119 -7.81 -12.59 20.83
N ILE A 120 -7.56 -11.43 21.45
CA ILE A 120 -6.93 -11.34 22.79
C ILE A 120 -7.79 -10.52 23.75
#